data_AF-A0A817P5X2-F1
#
_entry.id   AF-A0A817P5X2-F1
#
_cell.length_a   1.000
_cell.length_b   1.000
_cell.length_c   1.000
_cell.angle_alpha   90.00
_cell.angle_beta   90.00
_cell.angle_gamma   90.00
#
_symmetry.space_group_name_H-M   'P 1'
#
loop_
_entity.id
_entity.type
_entity.pdbx_description
1 polymer ?
#
loop_
_entity_poly.entity_id
_entity_poly.type
_entity_poly.pdbx_seq_one_letter_code
_entity_poly.pdbx_strand_id
1 'polypeptide(L)'
;MTLSTYSGNLSLSSPKFVRPNGGGGIYYYEAIQMTVSISGIYNFTSSSSMDTFGCLYNNPIDLSYPLQNLITTDDDGNGGQQFRITYNLRAGYTYVLIVTTFDTAVRGIFSVTATGPTRLNLVSIRPITSRPITTGLPSPSRK
;
A
#
# COMPACT_ATOMS: atom_id res chain seq x y z
N MET A 1 -22.88 7.42 -0.65
CA MET A 1 -21.52 6.94 -0.98
C MET A 1 -20.78 8.07 -1.66
N THR A 2 -19.60 8.43 -1.17
CA THR A 2 -18.76 9.49 -1.75
C THR A 2 -17.51 8.89 -2.36
N LEU A 3 -16.91 9.62 -3.30
CA LEU A 3 -15.72 9.21 -4.06
C LEU A 3 -14.53 10.11 -3.67
N SER A 4 -13.36 9.52 -3.47
CA SER A 4 -12.06 10.20 -3.45
C SER A 4 -11.14 9.53 -4.46
N THR A 5 -10.31 10.30 -5.15
CA THR A 5 -9.33 9.77 -6.10
C THR A 5 -7.93 10.27 -5.77
N TYR A 6 -6.95 9.44 -6.06
CA TYR A 6 -5.53 9.76 -5.99
C TYR A 6 -4.85 9.24 -7.25
N SER A 7 -3.93 10.01 -7.82
CA SER A 7 -3.11 9.56 -8.95
C SER A 7 -1.64 9.67 -8.58
N GLY A 8 -0.87 8.64 -8.94
CA GLY A 8 0.54 8.53 -8.59
C GLY A 8 1.36 7.90 -9.70
N ASN A 9 2.67 7.82 -9.49
CA ASN A 9 3.60 7.22 -10.43
C ASN A 9 4.74 6.51 -9.69
N LEU A 10 4.86 5.20 -9.87
CA LEU A 10 6.01 4.44 -9.42
C LEU A 10 7.15 4.65 -10.41
N SER A 11 8.22 5.30 -9.97
CA SER A 11 9.37 5.65 -10.80
C SER A 11 10.69 5.24 -10.15
N LEU A 12 11.81 5.52 -10.81
CA LEU A 12 13.14 5.23 -10.26
C LEU A 12 13.42 5.97 -8.94
N SER A 13 12.77 7.10 -8.70
CA SER A 13 12.89 7.88 -7.46
C SER A 13 11.88 7.45 -6.39
N SER A 14 10.95 6.55 -6.71
CA SER A 14 10.03 6.02 -5.70
C SER A 14 10.80 5.20 -4.67
N PRO A 15 10.45 5.32 -3.38
CA PRO A 15 11.05 4.52 -2.33
C PRO A 15 10.72 3.05 -2.58
N LYS A 16 11.53 2.20 -1.97
CA LYS A 16 11.39 0.76 -2.09
C LYS A 16 11.17 0.12 -0.73
N PHE A 17 10.55 -1.05 -0.69
CA PHE A 17 10.41 -1.85 0.52
C PHE A 17 10.30 -3.34 0.22
N VAL A 18 10.48 -4.17 1.24
CA VAL A 18 10.13 -5.60 1.17
C VAL A 18 8.64 -5.72 1.42
N ARG A 19 7.85 -6.00 0.38
CA ARG A 19 6.39 -6.06 0.53
C ARG A 19 5.94 -7.33 1.28
N PRO A 20 4.81 -7.28 2.01
CA PRO A 20 4.15 -8.49 2.49
C PRO A 20 3.88 -9.48 1.36
N ASN A 21 4.12 -10.78 1.59
CA ASN A 21 3.92 -11.84 0.60
C ASN A 21 4.74 -11.70 -0.69
N GLY A 22 5.82 -10.90 -0.70
CA GLY A 22 6.71 -10.72 -1.84
C GLY A 22 7.96 -11.61 -1.85
N GLY A 23 8.03 -12.65 -1.00
CA GLY A 23 9.17 -13.57 -0.97
C GLY A 23 10.54 -12.94 -0.69
N GLY A 24 10.58 -11.76 -0.05
CA GLY A 24 11.82 -11.00 0.18
C GLY A 24 12.25 -10.09 -0.99
N GLY A 25 11.45 -10.00 -2.05
CA GLY A 25 11.67 -9.06 -3.15
C GLY A 25 11.57 -7.60 -2.69
N ILE A 26 12.21 -6.70 -3.46
CA ILE A 26 12.20 -5.26 -3.20
C ILE A 26 11.37 -4.56 -4.27
N TYR A 27 10.37 -3.80 -3.83
CA TYR A 27 9.33 -3.24 -4.69
C TYR A 27 9.27 -1.73 -4.54
N TYR A 28 9.05 -1.03 -5.66
CA TYR A 28 8.72 0.39 -5.63
C TYR A 28 7.34 0.59 -5.01
N TYR A 29 7.19 1.65 -4.22
CA TYR A 29 5.89 1.94 -3.62
C TYR A 29 5.59 3.43 -3.53
N GLU A 30 4.31 3.71 -3.32
CA GLU A 30 3.80 4.98 -2.89
C GLU A 30 2.91 4.79 -1.66
N ALA A 31 3.09 5.64 -0.64
CA ALA A 31 2.33 5.58 0.60
C ALA A 31 1.32 6.73 0.66
N ILE A 32 0.04 6.37 0.79
CA ILE A 32 -1.07 7.31 0.80
C ILE A 32 -1.71 7.26 2.18
N GLN A 33 -1.51 8.32 2.96
CA GLN A 33 -2.14 8.48 4.26
C GLN A 33 -3.57 9.02 4.11
N MET A 34 -4.47 8.55 4.97
CA MET A 34 -5.84 9.03 5.05
C MET A 34 -6.31 9.17 6.51
N THR A 35 -6.98 10.27 6.81
CA THR A 35 -7.68 10.46 8.08
C THR A 35 -9.17 10.22 7.89
N VAL A 36 -9.76 9.43 8.77
CA VAL A 36 -11.16 8.99 8.65
C VAL A 36 -12.03 9.80 9.60
N SER A 37 -13.00 10.54 9.05
CA SER A 37 -13.93 11.35 9.86
C SER A 37 -15.24 10.63 10.18
N ILE A 38 -15.61 9.61 9.41
CA ILE A 38 -16.83 8.81 9.61
C ILE A 38 -16.48 7.32 9.54
N SER A 39 -16.84 6.56 10.57
CA SER A 39 -16.65 5.11 10.59
C SER A 39 -17.52 4.44 9.53
N GLY A 40 -17.03 3.34 8.95
CA GLY A 40 -17.81 2.51 8.05
C GLY A 40 -16.96 1.77 7.04
N ILE A 41 -17.63 1.09 6.11
CA ILE A 41 -16.97 0.31 5.06
C ILE A 41 -16.46 1.27 3.98
N TYR A 42 -15.15 1.23 3.76
CA TYR A 42 -14.48 1.88 2.63
C TYR A 42 -13.97 0.83 1.67
N ASN A 43 -14.05 1.12 0.38
CA ASN A 43 -13.51 0.29 -0.68
C ASN A 43 -12.47 1.08 -1.47
N PHE A 44 -11.28 0.51 -1.60
CA PHE A 44 -10.13 1.05 -2.34
C PHE A 44 -9.85 0.15 -3.54
N THR A 45 -9.85 0.71 -4.74
CA THR A 45 -9.49 0.00 -5.97
C THR A 45 -8.40 0.74 -6.71
N SER A 46 -7.52 0.01 -7.40
CA SER A 46 -6.58 0.59 -8.34
C SER A 46 -7.07 0.56 -9.78
N SER A 47 -6.45 1.40 -10.60
CA SER A 47 -6.46 1.30 -12.05
C SER A 47 -5.09 1.71 -12.59
N SER A 48 -4.47 0.80 -13.34
CA SER A 48 -3.17 0.94 -13.97
C SER A 48 -3.03 -0.06 -15.13
N SER A 49 -2.00 0.11 -15.95
CA SER A 49 -1.51 -0.95 -16.84
C SER A 49 -0.57 -1.93 -16.14
N MET A 50 -0.12 -1.61 -14.92
CA MET A 50 0.70 -2.49 -14.09
C MET A 50 -0.18 -3.53 -13.39
N ASP A 51 0.44 -4.65 -13.02
CA ASP A 51 -0.09 -5.53 -11.98
C ASP A 51 0.16 -4.90 -10.60
N THR A 52 -0.91 -4.38 -9.99
CA THR A 52 -0.84 -3.58 -8.77
C THR A 52 -1.16 -4.40 -7.53
N PHE A 53 -0.48 -4.10 -6.43
CA PHE A 53 -0.73 -4.71 -5.14
C PHE A 53 -0.94 -3.63 -4.08
N GLY A 54 -2.02 -3.75 -3.32
CA GLY A 54 -2.38 -2.85 -2.24
C GLY A 54 -2.04 -3.46 -0.88
N CYS A 55 -1.53 -2.64 0.04
CA CYS A 55 -1.40 -3.01 1.45
C CYS A 55 -2.04 -1.92 2.31
N LEU A 56 -3.04 -2.26 3.11
CA LEU A 56 -3.65 -1.32 4.06
C LEU A 56 -3.05 -1.53 5.45
N TYR A 57 -2.64 -0.44 6.08
CA TYR A 57 -2.05 -0.42 7.42
C TYR A 57 -2.80 0.52 8.35
N ASN A 58 -2.71 0.22 9.64
CA ASN A 58 -3.00 1.19 10.70
C ASN A 58 -1.75 2.05 10.96
N ASN A 59 -1.93 3.35 11.20
CA ASN A 59 -0.80 4.24 11.54
C ASN A 59 -0.46 4.13 13.04
N PRO A 60 0.82 4.24 13.48
CA PRO A 60 2.05 4.49 12.71
C PRO A 60 2.55 3.27 11.93
N ILE A 61 3.32 3.53 10.87
CA ILE A 61 4.01 2.48 10.09
C ILE A 61 5.53 2.67 10.07
N ASP A 62 6.25 1.55 10.12
CA ASP A 62 7.69 1.45 9.89
C ASP A 62 7.93 0.34 8.87
N LEU A 63 8.33 0.72 7.65
CA LEU A 63 8.45 -0.23 6.54
C LEU A 63 9.69 -1.14 6.63
N SER A 64 10.52 -0.96 7.67
CA SER A 64 11.50 -1.97 8.08
C SER A 64 10.84 -3.22 8.69
N TYR A 65 9.59 -3.12 9.13
CA TYR A 65 8.77 -4.23 9.65
C TYR A 65 7.44 -4.30 8.88
N PRO A 66 7.45 -4.77 7.61
CA PRO A 66 6.30 -4.65 6.70
C PRO A 66 5.05 -5.44 7.14
N LEU A 67 5.15 -6.32 8.15
CA LEU A 67 3.99 -7.01 8.71
C LEU A 67 3.40 -6.30 9.93
N GLN A 68 4.11 -5.33 10.51
CA GLN A 68 3.64 -4.60 11.67
C GLN A 68 2.51 -3.65 11.26
N ASN A 69 1.41 -3.68 12.02
CA ASN A 69 0.19 -2.90 11.78
C ASN A 69 -0.46 -3.12 10.40
N LEU A 70 -0.07 -4.18 9.68
CA LEU A 70 -0.73 -4.59 8.45
C LEU A 70 -2.15 -5.06 8.77
N ILE A 71 -3.11 -4.51 8.05
CA ILE A 71 -4.53 -4.87 8.18
C ILE A 71 -4.88 -5.94 7.15
N THR A 72 -4.60 -5.67 5.88
CA THR A 72 -4.91 -6.57 4.77
C THR A 72 -4.14 -6.18 3.51
N THR A 73 -4.10 -7.09 2.55
CA THR A 73 -3.48 -6.92 1.23
C THR A 73 -4.36 -7.52 0.14
N ASP A 74 -4.19 -7.05 -1.09
CA ASP A 74 -4.84 -7.61 -2.28
C ASP A 74 -4.08 -7.20 -3.55
N ASP A 75 -4.03 -8.04 -4.58
CA ASP A 75 -3.47 -7.76 -5.92
C ASP A 75 -4.52 -7.79 -7.04
N ASP A 76 -5.52 -8.67 -6.95
CA ASP A 76 -6.36 -9.02 -8.09
C ASP A 76 -7.86 -8.86 -7.83
N GLY A 77 -8.26 -8.42 -6.65
CA GLY A 77 -9.65 -8.37 -6.20
C GLY A 77 -10.55 -7.44 -7.00
N ASN A 78 -10.01 -6.52 -7.80
CA ASN A 78 -10.76 -5.66 -8.72
C ASN A 78 -10.78 -6.21 -10.16
N GLY A 79 -10.10 -7.33 -10.43
CA GLY A 79 -9.91 -7.90 -11.75
C GLY A 79 -8.89 -7.14 -12.59
N GLY A 80 -8.37 -7.79 -13.63
CA GLY A 80 -7.40 -7.18 -14.54
C GLY A 80 -6.09 -6.76 -13.87
N GLN A 81 -5.59 -7.54 -12.90
CA GLN A 81 -4.33 -7.25 -12.19
C GLN A 81 -4.40 -6.00 -11.31
N GLN A 82 -5.61 -5.66 -10.85
CA GLN A 82 -5.87 -4.49 -10.00
C GLN A 82 -6.40 -4.92 -8.64
N PHE A 83 -5.84 -4.33 -7.58
CA PHE A 83 -6.25 -4.63 -6.22
C PHE A 83 -7.64 -4.04 -5.90
N ARG A 84 -8.34 -4.70 -4.98
CA ARG A 84 -9.53 -4.22 -4.27
C ARG A 84 -9.43 -4.52 -2.78
N ILE A 85 -9.31 -3.49 -1.96
CA ILE A 85 -9.34 -3.59 -0.49
C ILE A 85 -10.65 -3.01 0.02
N THR A 86 -11.47 -3.84 0.68
CA THR A 86 -12.67 -3.39 1.39
C THR A 86 -12.47 -3.59 2.89
N TYR A 87 -12.59 -2.52 3.68
CA TYR A 87 -12.36 -2.58 5.12
C TYR A 87 -13.24 -1.59 5.90
N ASN A 88 -13.61 -1.94 7.13
CA ASN A 88 -14.36 -1.06 8.03
C ASN A 88 -13.40 -0.14 8.78
N LEU A 89 -13.23 1.09 8.29
CA LEU A 89 -12.39 2.10 8.92
C LEU A 89 -13.12 2.79 10.06
N ARG A 90 -12.38 3.16 11.11
CA ARG A 90 -12.90 3.85 12.29
C ARG A 90 -12.62 5.36 12.23
N ALA A 91 -13.63 6.17 12.54
CA ALA A 91 -13.48 7.61 12.70
C ALA A 91 -12.44 7.97 13.77
N GLY A 92 -11.67 9.04 13.53
CA GLY A 92 -10.60 9.51 14.41
C GLY A 92 -9.28 8.77 14.25
N TYR A 93 -9.22 7.73 13.40
CA TYR A 93 -7.99 7.00 13.10
C TYR A 93 -7.39 7.45 11.76
N THR A 94 -6.09 7.25 11.66
CA THR A 94 -5.30 7.45 10.44
C THR A 94 -4.83 6.09 9.93
N TYR A 95 -4.99 5.88 8.62
CA TYR A 95 -4.58 4.67 7.93
C TYR A 95 -3.62 5.03 6.81
N VAL A 96 -2.84 4.04 6.36
CA VAL A 96 -1.94 4.20 5.20
C VAL A 96 -2.22 3.09 4.21
N LEU A 97 -2.50 3.46 2.96
CA LEU A 97 -2.53 2.54 1.83
C LEU A 97 -1.19 2.63 1.11
N ILE A 98 -0.47 1.51 1.06
CA ILE A 98 0.69 1.36 0.20
C ILE A 98 0.22 0.81 -1.14
N VAL A 99 0.54 1.52 -2.23
CA VAL A 99 0.39 1.03 -3.60
C VAL A 99 1.75 0.57 -4.08
N THR A 100 1.83 -0.68 -4.53
CA THR A 100 3.02 -1.30 -5.09
C THR A 100 2.62 -2.24 -6.24
N THR A 101 3.50 -3.14 -6.65
CA THR A 101 3.29 -4.04 -7.80
C THR A 101 3.40 -5.51 -7.39
N PHE A 102 2.82 -6.41 -8.18
CA PHE A 102 2.98 -7.86 -8.02
C PHE A 102 4.43 -8.31 -8.22
N ASP A 103 5.03 -7.88 -9.33
CA ASP A 103 6.40 -8.16 -9.68
C ASP A 103 7.37 -7.06 -9.24
N THR A 104 8.61 -7.45 -8.98
CA THR A 104 9.69 -6.51 -8.65
C THR A 104 10.08 -5.66 -9.87
N ALA A 105 10.68 -4.49 -9.63
CA ALA A 105 11.17 -3.57 -10.66
C ALA A 105 10.11 -3.03 -11.65
N VAL A 106 8.82 -3.35 -11.47
CA VAL A 106 7.71 -2.75 -12.21
C VAL A 106 7.46 -1.32 -11.73
N ARG A 107 7.10 -0.46 -12.68
CA ARG A 107 6.94 1.00 -12.55
C ARG A 107 5.87 1.47 -13.52
N GLY A 108 5.25 2.60 -13.22
CA GLY A 108 4.18 3.14 -14.03
C GLY A 108 3.21 4.01 -13.26
N ILE A 109 2.32 4.65 -14.02
CA ILE A 109 1.25 5.50 -13.51
C ILE A 109 0.13 4.62 -12.98
N PHE A 110 -0.46 5.03 -11.87
CA PHE A 110 -1.64 4.39 -11.31
C PHE A 110 -2.62 5.45 -10.80
N SER A 111 -3.86 5.04 -10.63
CA SER A 111 -4.85 5.77 -9.85
C SER A 111 -5.46 4.85 -8.80
N VAL A 112 -5.86 5.45 -7.67
CA VAL A 112 -6.65 4.80 -6.62
C VAL A 112 -7.98 5.52 -6.52
N THR A 113 -9.05 4.73 -6.49
CA THR A 113 -10.39 5.19 -6.18
C THR A 113 -10.78 4.67 -4.80
N ALA A 114 -11.15 5.57 -3.90
CA ALA A 114 -11.71 5.26 -2.59
C ALA A 114 -13.19 5.64 -2.56
N THR A 115 -14.05 4.71 -2.16
CA THR A 115 -15.48 4.96 -1.93
C THR A 115 -15.86 4.63 -0.49
N GLY A 116 -16.79 5.39 0.09
CA GLY A 116 -17.23 5.14 1.46
C GLY A 116 -18.28 6.14 1.97
N PRO A 117 -18.47 6.20 3.30
CA PRO A 117 -19.39 7.14 3.95
C PRO A 117 -19.06 8.62 3.76
N THR A 118 -17.77 8.97 3.64
CA THR A 118 -17.29 10.34 3.43
C THR A 118 -16.07 10.39 2.51
N ARG A 119 -15.75 11.58 1.99
CA ARG A 119 -14.53 11.77 1.21
C ARG A 119 -13.32 11.66 2.14
N LEU A 120 -12.37 10.84 1.73
CA LEU A 120 -11.07 10.78 2.37
C LEU A 120 -10.16 11.87 1.78
N ASN A 121 -9.40 12.53 2.64
CA ASN A 121 -8.25 13.32 2.23
C ASN A 121 -7.07 12.36 2.03
N LEU A 122 -6.63 12.18 0.78
CA LEU A 122 -5.58 11.25 0.41
C LEU A 122 -4.27 12.03 0.20
N VAL A 123 -3.27 11.75 1.02
CA VAL A 123 -2.02 12.52 1.05
C VAL A 123 -0.83 11.59 0.90
N SER A 124 0.05 11.87 -0.07
CA SER A 124 1.32 11.16 -0.22
C SER A 124 2.22 11.45 0.97
N ILE A 125 2.83 10.43 1.56
CA ILE A 125 3.77 10.56 2.67
C ILE A 125 5.06 9.78 2.42
N ARG A 126 6.08 10.07 3.22
CA ARG A 126 7.29 9.25 3.34
C ARG A 126 7.25 8.52 4.69
N PRO A 127 6.91 7.23 4.71
CA PRO A 127 6.93 6.43 5.93
C PRO A 127 8.33 6.34 6.55
N ILE A 128 8.37 6.03 7.85
CA ILE A 128 9.62 5.76 8.54
C ILE A 128 10.20 4.43 8.03
N THR A 129 11.53 4.39 7.93
CA THR A 129 12.32 3.16 7.71
C THR A 129 13.44 3.17 8.75
N SER A 130 13.19 2.59 9.92
CA SER A 130 14.13 2.68 11.06
C SER A 130 15.39 1.83 10.87
N ARG A 131 15.35 0.88 9.93
CA ARG A 131 16.46 0.00 9.54
C ARG A 131 16.64 -0.02 8.02
N PRO A 132 17.86 -0.31 7.53
CA PRO A 132 18.09 -0.55 6.12
C PRO A 132 17.17 -1.65 5.59
N ILE A 133 16.63 -1.44 4.40
CA ILE A 133 15.79 -2.42 3.71
C ILE A 133 16.72 -3.43 3.06
N THR A 134 16.90 -4.58 3.71
CA THR A 134 17.76 -5.67 3.23
C THR A 134 16.92 -6.79 2.65
N THR A 135 17.37 -7.39 1.55
CA THR A 135 16.83 -8.67 1.08
C THR A 135 17.17 -9.75 2.10
N GLY A 136 16.19 -10.60 2.44
CA GLY A 136 16.45 -11.80 3.22
C GLY A 136 17.15 -12.84 2.35
N LEU A 137 18.48 -12.80 2.27
CA LEU A 137 19.25 -14.03 2.07
C LEU A 137 19.36 -14.69 3.46
N PRO A 138 19.03 -15.99 3.62
CA PRO A 138 19.35 -16.67 4.87
C PRO A 138 20.86 -16.57 5.07
N SER A 139 21.29 -16.15 6.26
CA SER A 139 22.70 -16.22 6.65
C SER A 139 23.24 -17.59 6.27
N PRO A 140 24.40 -17.71 5.59
CA PRO A 140 24.99 -19.01 5.37
C PRO A 140 25.20 -19.64 6.74
N SER A 141 24.54 -20.76 6.98
CA SER A 141 24.77 -21.55 8.18
C SER A 141 26.25 -21.91 8.18
N ARG A 142 26.98 -21.39 9.18
CA ARG A 142 28.33 -21.85 9.47
C ARG A 142 28.22 -23.35 9.81
N LYS A 143 28.62 -24.20 8.86
CA LYS A 143 29.13 -25.54 9.17
C LYS A 143 30.64 -25.46 9.26
#